data_AF-A0A938H1R5-F1
#
_entry.id   AF-A0A938H1R5-F1
#
_cell.length_a   1.000
_cell.length_b   1.000
_cell.length_c   1.000
_cell.angle_alpha   90.00
_cell.angle_beta   90.00
_cell.angle_gamma   90.00
#
_symmetry.space_group_name_H-M   'P 1'
#
loop_
_entity.id
_entity.type
_entity.pdbx_description
1 polymer ?
#
loop_
_entity_poly.entity_id
_entity_poly.type
_entity_poly.pdbx_seq_one_letter_code
_entity_poly.pdbx_strand_id
1 'polypeptide(L)'
;MNREASVFPVPRCHAPLAERRASGAKSSVAEPKCAFPWAAQQEHPARPAERKRGVVGVTLWGAALFAAGLASAADAAGPVVSVGVAKVDITPELPIRLSGYQSRATEASRVELRLQARALAMGAAGQEPVVLIAAELIGVGEETSAAVAAALRERHRLDRSRLAVCATHTHTGPALADAIPFMFSKDLPAEEADRIARYTATLRGKLIEVALAALADRKPARLAWGEGKVDFATQRRTVVDGKWKGFGLVPEGPVDHVLPVLK
;
A
#
# COMPACT_ATOMS: atom_id res chain seq x y z
N MET A 1 34.87 23.23 23.13
CA MET A 1 33.65 23.92 23.58
C MET A 1 32.48 22.98 23.34
N ASN A 2 32.05 22.35 24.43
CA ASN A 2 31.04 21.29 24.47
C ASN A 2 29.66 21.82 24.03
N ARG A 3 28.93 21.01 23.27
CA ARG A 3 27.46 21.08 23.22
C ARG A 3 26.92 19.72 23.65
N GLU A 4 26.35 19.71 24.84
CA GLU A 4 25.67 18.58 25.45
C GLU A 4 24.41 18.24 24.65
N ALA A 5 24.26 16.96 24.32
CA ALA A 5 23.00 16.39 23.86
C ALA A 5 22.19 16.00 25.10
N SER A 6 21.06 16.67 25.31
CA SER A 6 20.09 16.35 26.36
C SER A 6 19.40 15.02 26.05
N VAL A 7 19.72 14.02 26.85
CA VAL A 7 19.08 12.69 26.88
C VAL A 7 17.75 12.81 27.62
N PHE A 8 16.64 12.50 26.94
CA PHE A 8 15.33 12.36 27.57
C PHE A 8 15.24 11.03 28.33
N PRO A 9 14.75 11.01 29.59
CA PRO A 9 14.63 9.77 30.36
C PRO A 9 13.38 8.97 29.96
N VAL A 10 13.58 7.68 29.69
CA VAL A 10 12.51 6.68 29.50
C VAL A 10 12.01 6.21 30.87
N PRO A 11 10.71 6.25 31.19
CA PRO A 11 10.20 5.70 32.44
C PRO A 11 10.28 4.17 32.43
N ARG A 12 10.99 3.59 33.42
CA ARG A 12 10.92 2.16 33.75
C ARG A 12 9.67 1.91 34.60
N CYS A 13 8.66 1.25 34.03
CA CYS A 13 7.59 0.65 34.82
C CYS A 13 7.96 -0.79 35.18
N HIS A 14 8.45 -0.99 36.41
CA HIS A 14 8.44 -2.31 37.05
C HIS A 14 7.04 -2.57 37.61
N ALA A 15 6.41 -3.67 37.18
CA ALA A 15 5.27 -4.27 37.88
C ALA A 15 5.67 -5.66 38.37
N PRO A 16 5.37 -6.04 39.62
CA PRO A 16 5.78 -7.32 40.19
C PRO A 16 4.95 -8.48 39.62
N LEU A 17 5.63 -9.61 39.37
CA LEU A 17 5.04 -10.92 39.06
C LEU A 17 4.20 -11.40 40.24
N ALA A 18 2.90 -11.59 40.02
CA ALA A 18 2.03 -12.35 40.91
C ALA A 18 1.66 -13.68 40.23
N GLU A 19 2.14 -14.77 40.80
CA GLU A 19 1.72 -16.14 40.50
C GLU A 19 0.20 -16.29 40.67
N ARG A 20 -0.49 -16.86 39.67
CA ARG A 20 -1.76 -17.56 39.92
C ARG A 20 -1.79 -18.87 39.14
N ARG A 21 -1.93 -19.94 39.92
CA ARG A 21 -2.17 -21.32 39.51
C ARG A 21 -3.47 -21.47 38.73
N ALA A 22 -3.46 -22.51 37.89
CA ALA A 22 -4.56 -23.01 37.10
C ALA A 22 -5.81 -23.37 37.90
N SER A 23 -6.99 -23.06 37.34
CA SER A 23 -8.17 -23.91 37.48
C SER A 23 -8.98 -23.83 36.20
N GLY A 24 -9.33 -25.00 35.66
CA GLY A 24 -10.07 -25.15 34.42
C GLY A 24 -11.56 -24.96 34.63
N ALA A 25 -12.20 -24.26 33.69
CA ALA A 25 -13.62 -24.39 33.40
C ALA A 25 -13.83 -24.08 31.91
N LYS A 26 -14.32 -25.07 31.18
CA LYS A 26 -14.78 -24.92 29.78
C LYS A 26 -16.08 -24.12 29.80
N SER A 27 -16.14 -23.02 29.06
CA SER A 27 -17.42 -22.40 28.69
C SER A 27 -17.49 -22.27 27.17
N SER A 28 -18.45 -22.97 26.59
CA SER A 28 -18.83 -22.88 25.18
C SER A 28 -19.60 -21.58 24.97
N VAL A 29 -19.06 -20.68 24.15
CA VAL A 29 -19.77 -19.48 23.70
C VAL A 29 -20.11 -19.66 22.23
N ALA A 30 -21.40 -19.57 21.94
CA ALA A 30 -21.99 -19.73 20.61
C ALA A 30 -21.57 -18.59 19.66
N GLU A 31 -21.37 -18.92 18.39
CA GLU A 31 -21.07 -17.98 17.30
C GLU A 31 -22.30 -17.16 16.90
N PRO A 32 -22.20 -15.83 16.74
CA PRO A 32 -23.24 -15.06 16.05
C PRO A 32 -23.01 -15.12 14.54
N LYS A 33 -23.98 -15.68 13.82
CA LYS A 33 -24.08 -15.63 12.36
C LYS A 33 -24.46 -14.21 11.91
N CYS A 34 -23.51 -13.43 11.40
CA CYS A 34 -23.83 -12.22 10.64
C CYS A 34 -23.96 -12.57 9.16
N ALA A 35 -25.20 -12.72 8.68
CA ALA A 35 -25.52 -12.74 7.26
C ALA A 35 -25.67 -11.30 6.76
N PHE A 36 -24.92 -10.91 5.73
CA PHE A 36 -25.03 -9.61 5.05
C PHE A 36 -25.89 -9.77 3.79
N PRO A 37 -27.08 -9.15 3.69
CA PRO A 37 -27.82 -9.06 2.44
C PRO A 37 -27.37 -7.81 1.66
N TRP A 38 -26.56 -8.00 0.61
CA TRP A 38 -26.08 -6.94 -0.29
C TRP A 38 -27.12 -6.53 -1.37
N ALA A 39 -28.32 -7.10 -1.40
CA ALA A 39 -29.27 -6.87 -2.48
C ALA A 39 -30.51 -6.10 -2.01
N ALA A 40 -30.42 -4.77 -1.95
CA ALA A 40 -31.60 -3.90 -2.02
C ALA A 40 -31.22 -2.46 -2.43
N GLN A 41 -31.54 -2.16 -3.69
CA GLN A 41 -32.08 -0.88 -4.19
C GLN A 41 -31.34 0.43 -3.83
N GLN A 42 -30.68 0.99 -4.84
CA GLN A 42 -30.74 2.43 -5.07
C GLN A 42 -31.32 2.69 -6.45
N GLU A 43 -32.58 3.15 -6.50
CA GLU A 43 -33.16 3.72 -7.70
C GLU A 43 -32.69 5.18 -7.84
N HIS A 44 -32.16 5.53 -9.01
CA HIS A 44 -31.82 6.90 -9.36
C HIS A 44 -33.08 7.65 -9.86
N PRO A 45 -33.36 8.89 -9.40
CA PRO A 45 -34.46 9.66 -9.96
C PRO A 45 -34.17 10.08 -11.41
N ALA A 46 -35.19 9.96 -12.26
CA ALA A 46 -35.16 10.31 -13.67
C ALA A 46 -34.96 11.83 -13.88
N ARG A 47 -34.18 12.18 -14.92
CA ARG A 47 -33.98 13.58 -15.35
C ARG A 47 -35.26 14.15 -15.96
N PRO A 48 -35.63 15.42 -15.69
CA PRO A 48 -36.79 16.04 -16.33
C PRO A 48 -36.50 16.37 -17.81
N ALA A 49 -37.56 16.26 -18.62
CA ALA A 49 -37.54 16.38 -20.08
C ALA A 49 -37.27 17.80 -20.58
N GLU A 50 -36.49 17.90 -21.66
CA GLU A 50 -36.20 19.15 -22.38
C GLU A 50 -37.45 19.73 -23.07
N ARG A 51 -37.65 21.03 -22.90
CA ARG A 51 -38.74 21.79 -23.52
C ARG A 51 -38.21 22.48 -24.78
N LYS A 52 -38.63 22.00 -25.96
CA LYS A 52 -38.36 22.66 -27.25
C LYS A 52 -39.01 24.05 -27.30
N ARG A 53 -38.24 25.07 -27.66
CA ARG A 53 -38.78 26.40 -28.04
C ARG A 53 -38.12 26.91 -29.32
N GLY A 54 -38.97 27.04 -30.34
CA GLY A 54 -39.07 28.11 -31.34
C GLY A 54 -37.79 28.73 -31.91
N VAL A 55 -37.58 28.47 -33.20
CA VAL A 55 -36.75 29.29 -34.10
C VAL A 55 -37.48 30.59 -34.38
N VAL A 56 -36.82 31.73 -34.16
CA VAL A 56 -37.13 33.01 -34.81
C VAL A 56 -35.80 33.61 -35.26
N GLY A 57 -35.65 33.73 -36.58
CA GLY A 57 -34.48 34.39 -37.18
C GLY A 57 -34.68 35.90 -37.27
N VAL A 58 -33.63 36.66 -36.98
CA VAL A 58 -33.51 38.08 -37.36
C VAL A 58 -32.03 38.40 -37.65
N THR A 59 -31.80 38.69 -38.93
CA THR A 59 -30.78 39.51 -39.61
C THR A 59 -29.32 39.63 -39.13
N LEU A 60 -28.45 39.42 -40.13
CA LEU A 60 -27.11 39.97 -40.34
C LEU A 60 -26.92 41.39 -39.77
N TRP A 61 -25.73 41.65 -39.21
CA TRP A 61 -24.84 42.82 -39.41
C TRP A 61 -23.75 42.74 -38.33
N GLY A 62 -22.47 42.64 -38.73
CA GLY A 62 -21.35 42.65 -37.79
C GLY A 62 -20.13 41.86 -38.23
N ALA A 63 -19.52 42.25 -39.36
CA ALA A 63 -18.13 41.94 -39.60
C ALA A 63 -17.28 42.82 -38.66
N ALA A 64 -16.77 42.25 -37.57
CA ALA A 64 -15.75 42.85 -36.74
C ALA A 64 -14.87 41.76 -36.12
N LEU A 65 -13.68 41.60 -36.70
CA LEU A 65 -12.42 41.24 -36.02
C LEU A 65 -12.53 40.25 -34.84
N PHE A 66 -12.57 38.95 -35.14
CA PHE A 66 -12.16 37.91 -34.20
C PHE A 66 -10.97 37.13 -34.80
N ALA A 67 -9.89 37.86 -35.03
CA ALA A 67 -8.61 37.30 -35.46
C ALA A 67 -7.50 37.79 -34.51
N ALA A 68 -7.63 37.50 -33.22
CA ALA A 68 -6.54 37.59 -32.25
C ALA A 68 -6.95 36.82 -30.99
N GLY A 69 -6.34 35.65 -30.77
CA GLY A 69 -6.56 34.90 -29.53
C GLY A 69 -6.68 33.39 -29.66
N LEU A 70 -6.17 32.75 -30.72
CA LEU A 70 -5.68 31.37 -30.57
C LEU A 70 -4.33 31.43 -29.85
N ALA A 71 -4.38 31.88 -28.59
CA ALA A 71 -3.30 31.58 -27.66
C ALA A 71 -3.26 30.06 -27.58
N SER A 72 -2.17 29.50 -28.12
CA SER A 72 -1.88 28.09 -28.09
C SER A 72 -2.09 27.56 -26.67
N ALA A 73 -3.12 26.75 -26.45
CA ALA A 73 -3.31 25.97 -25.22
C ALA A 73 -2.29 24.81 -25.14
N ALA A 74 -1.06 25.02 -25.62
CA ALA A 74 -0.02 24.01 -25.69
C ALA A 74 0.83 23.92 -24.40
N ASP A 75 0.52 24.69 -23.36
CA ASP A 75 1.38 24.78 -22.18
C ASP A 75 0.69 24.42 -20.84
N ALA A 76 -0.34 23.58 -20.88
CA ALA A 76 -0.90 22.96 -19.68
C ALA A 76 -0.32 21.55 -19.40
N ALA A 77 0.75 21.18 -20.11
CA ALA A 77 1.39 19.88 -19.95
C ALA A 77 2.66 20.07 -19.10
N GLY A 78 2.62 19.60 -17.85
CA GLY A 78 3.73 19.70 -16.87
C GLY A 78 5.06 19.14 -17.39
N PRO A 79 6.19 19.41 -16.70
CA PRO A 79 7.52 19.14 -17.22
C PRO A 79 7.69 17.67 -17.66
N VAL A 80 8.38 17.49 -18.79
CA VAL A 80 8.77 16.13 -19.23
C VAL A 80 9.87 15.63 -18.30
N VAL A 81 9.62 14.49 -17.67
CA VAL A 81 10.55 13.80 -16.78
C VAL A 81 10.86 12.42 -17.32
N SER A 82 11.93 11.81 -16.83
CA SER A 82 12.27 10.43 -17.19
C SER A 82 11.57 9.49 -16.22
N VAL A 83 10.71 8.60 -16.72
CA VAL A 83 9.91 7.66 -15.91
C VAL A 83 10.06 6.26 -16.49
N GLY A 84 10.31 5.29 -15.63
CA GLY A 84 10.38 3.87 -15.97
C GLY A 84 9.57 3.06 -14.99
N VAL A 85 8.94 2.00 -15.50
CA VAL A 85 8.07 1.13 -14.71
C VAL A 85 8.44 -0.33 -14.96
N ALA A 86 8.38 -1.15 -13.93
CA ALA A 86 8.59 -2.58 -14.06
C ALA A 86 7.70 -3.35 -13.11
N LYS A 87 7.47 -4.63 -13.42
CA LYS A 87 6.81 -5.59 -12.54
C LYS A 87 7.54 -6.93 -12.59
N VAL A 88 7.56 -7.65 -11.48
CA VAL A 88 8.09 -9.00 -11.38
C VAL A 88 7.18 -9.85 -10.52
N ASP A 89 7.10 -11.14 -10.84
CA ASP A 89 6.42 -12.13 -10.01
C ASP A 89 7.25 -12.44 -8.75
N ILE A 90 6.62 -12.36 -7.59
CA ILE A 90 7.24 -12.64 -6.28
C ILE A 90 6.56 -13.80 -5.55
N THR A 91 5.71 -14.57 -6.22
CA THR A 91 4.96 -15.64 -5.56
C THR A 91 5.92 -16.76 -5.14
N PRO A 92 5.82 -17.24 -3.89
CA PRO A 92 6.70 -18.28 -3.36
C PRO A 92 6.44 -19.65 -4.00
N GLU A 93 7.42 -20.54 -3.87
CA GLU A 93 7.18 -21.97 -3.95
C GLU A 93 6.37 -22.45 -2.73
N LEU A 94 5.65 -23.56 -2.90
CA LEU A 94 4.78 -24.13 -1.88
C LEU A 94 5.37 -25.44 -1.34
N PRO A 95 5.05 -25.84 -0.10
CA PRO A 95 4.23 -25.10 0.86
C PRO A 95 4.98 -23.92 1.50
N ILE A 96 4.26 -22.94 2.06
CA ILE A 96 4.88 -21.86 2.84
C ILE A 96 3.91 -21.26 3.87
N ARG A 97 4.42 -20.80 5.02
CA ARG A 97 3.62 -20.03 5.98
C ARG A 97 3.22 -18.69 5.40
N LEU A 98 1.96 -18.31 5.61
CA LEU A 98 1.45 -16.99 5.28
C LEU A 98 1.49 -16.07 6.49
N SER A 99 1.62 -14.77 6.25
CA SER A 99 1.67 -13.75 7.30
C SER A 99 0.41 -12.89 7.35
N GLY A 100 -0.01 -12.49 8.55
CA GLY A 100 -1.13 -11.57 8.81
C GLY A 100 -2.23 -12.09 9.75
N TYR A 101 -2.40 -13.40 9.86
CA TYR A 101 -3.35 -13.99 10.82
C TYR A 101 -2.63 -14.99 11.72
N GLN A 102 -2.42 -14.59 12.97
CA GLN A 102 -1.80 -15.44 14.00
C GLN A 102 -2.51 -16.78 14.19
N SER A 103 -3.85 -16.81 14.07
CA SER A 103 -4.65 -18.03 14.19
C SER A 103 -4.49 -19.01 13.02
N ARG A 104 -3.83 -18.63 11.92
CA ARG A 104 -3.56 -19.52 10.80
C ARG A 104 -2.46 -20.50 11.19
N ALA A 105 -2.83 -21.77 11.41
CA ALA A 105 -1.92 -22.79 11.94
C ALA A 105 -1.13 -23.56 10.87
N THR A 106 -1.59 -23.59 9.62
CA THR A 106 -1.01 -24.41 8.55
C THR A 106 -0.29 -23.57 7.48
N GLU A 107 0.58 -24.21 6.70
CA GLU A 107 1.13 -23.61 5.49
C GLU A 107 0.08 -23.51 4.37
N ALA A 108 0.30 -22.61 3.43
CA ALA A 108 -0.43 -22.57 2.17
C ALA A 108 -0.01 -23.75 1.29
N SER A 109 -0.99 -24.37 0.63
CA SER A 109 -0.79 -25.49 -0.29
C SER A 109 -1.19 -25.17 -1.73
N ARG A 110 -1.71 -23.95 -1.99
CA ARG A 110 -2.08 -23.50 -3.34
C ARG A 110 -1.86 -22.00 -3.50
N VAL A 111 -1.77 -21.59 -4.76
CA VAL A 111 -1.79 -20.18 -5.18
C VAL A 111 -3.14 -19.88 -5.80
N GLU A 112 -3.91 -18.97 -5.20
CA GLU A 112 -5.18 -18.49 -5.76
C GLU A 112 -4.92 -17.41 -6.83
N LEU A 113 -4.04 -16.46 -6.51
CA LEU A 113 -3.58 -15.40 -7.40
C LEU A 113 -2.07 -15.22 -7.24
N ARG A 114 -1.38 -14.95 -8.35
CA ARG A 114 0.06 -14.63 -8.36
C ARG A 114 0.30 -13.29 -7.68
N LEU A 115 1.38 -13.20 -6.92
CA LEU A 115 1.84 -11.99 -6.25
C LEU A 115 2.86 -11.25 -7.11
N GLN A 116 2.82 -9.92 -7.07
CA GLN A 116 3.72 -9.05 -7.82
C GLN A 116 4.45 -8.05 -6.92
N ALA A 117 5.67 -7.72 -7.31
CA ALA A 117 6.31 -6.46 -6.96
C ALA A 117 6.34 -5.55 -8.19
N ARG A 118 6.04 -4.27 -7.98
CA ARG A 118 6.05 -3.24 -9.02
C ARG A 118 7.01 -2.13 -8.60
N ALA A 119 7.79 -1.62 -9.55
CA ALA A 119 8.68 -0.49 -9.30
C ALA A 119 8.39 0.66 -10.26
N LEU A 120 8.50 1.87 -9.74
CA LEU A 120 8.45 3.15 -10.44
C LEU A 120 9.79 3.85 -10.20
N ALA A 121 10.50 4.20 -11.27
CA ALA A 121 11.69 5.03 -11.21
C ALA A 121 11.42 6.35 -11.93
N MET A 122 11.67 7.48 -11.27
CA MET A 122 11.39 8.80 -11.86
C MET A 122 12.45 9.85 -11.48
N GLY A 123 12.69 10.80 -12.38
CA GLY A 123 13.62 11.91 -12.15
C GLY A 123 13.86 12.74 -13.40
N ALA A 124 14.31 13.99 -13.23
CA ALA A 124 14.73 14.81 -14.38
C ALA A 124 16.03 14.27 -14.99
N ALA A 125 16.27 14.57 -16.27
CA ALA A 125 17.52 14.22 -16.91
C ALA A 125 18.72 14.86 -16.17
N GLY A 126 19.77 14.08 -15.91
CA GLY A 126 20.95 14.53 -15.18
C GLY A 126 20.80 14.62 -13.65
N GLN A 127 19.60 14.34 -13.11
CA GLN A 127 19.39 14.22 -11.67
C GLN A 127 19.40 12.76 -11.23
N GLU A 128 19.76 12.56 -9.97
CA GLU A 128 19.62 11.26 -9.32
C GLU A 128 18.12 10.89 -9.24
N PRO A 129 17.71 9.73 -9.76
CA PRO A 129 16.31 9.31 -9.78
C PRO A 129 15.83 8.91 -8.38
N VAL A 130 14.52 8.92 -8.18
CA VAL A 130 13.86 8.23 -7.05
C VAL A 130 13.27 6.90 -7.53
N VAL A 131 13.25 5.91 -6.65
CA VAL A 131 12.67 4.58 -6.89
C VAL A 131 11.65 4.27 -5.81
N LEU A 132 10.43 3.95 -6.22
CA LEU A 132 9.36 3.45 -5.36
C LEU A 132 9.06 2.01 -5.75
N ILE A 133 9.06 1.10 -4.78
CA ILE A 133 8.64 -0.29 -4.95
C ILE A 133 7.38 -0.52 -4.14
N ALA A 134 6.36 -1.13 -4.74
CA ALA A 134 5.19 -1.64 -4.06
C ALA A 134 5.12 -3.16 -4.24
N ALA A 135 5.20 -3.91 -3.13
CA ALA A 135 5.18 -5.37 -3.14
C ALA A 135 3.90 -5.92 -2.48
N GLU A 136 3.33 -6.96 -3.08
CA GLU A 136 2.16 -7.67 -2.58
C GLU A 136 2.52 -8.61 -1.41
N LEU A 137 2.91 -7.98 -0.29
CA LEU A 137 3.33 -8.59 0.96
C LEU A 137 2.59 -7.93 2.14
N ILE A 138 2.69 -8.51 3.34
CA ILE A 138 2.21 -7.87 4.56
C ILE A 138 3.10 -6.69 4.99
N GLY A 139 4.39 -6.82 4.79
CA GLY A 139 5.41 -5.90 5.27
C GLY A 139 6.75 -6.28 4.68
N VAL A 140 7.71 -5.37 4.76
CA VAL A 140 9.08 -5.58 4.31
C VAL A 140 10.02 -5.30 5.47
N GLY A 141 10.86 -6.28 5.81
CA GLY A 141 11.84 -6.15 6.88
C GLY A 141 12.96 -5.16 6.55
N GLU A 142 13.63 -4.67 7.58
CA GLU A 142 14.74 -3.73 7.44
C GLU A 142 15.87 -4.31 6.58
N GLU A 143 16.26 -5.57 6.81
CA GLU A 143 17.31 -6.23 6.05
C GLU A 143 16.97 -6.35 4.56
N THR A 144 15.73 -6.73 4.24
CA THR A 144 15.26 -6.78 2.85
C THR A 144 15.32 -5.41 2.19
N SER A 145 14.86 -4.35 2.88
CA SER A 145 14.96 -2.99 2.34
C SER A 145 16.40 -2.50 2.21
N ALA A 146 17.28 -2.87 3.15
CA ALA A 146 18.69 -2.51 3.14
C ALA A 146 19.44 -3.22 2.00
N ALA A 147 19.14 -4.49 1.74
CA ALA A 147 19.71 -5.24 0.62
C ALA A 147 19.40 -4.59 -0.72
N VAL A 148 18.15 -4.14 -0.93
CA VAL A 148 17.77 -3.41 -2.15
C VAL A 148 18.54 -2.09 -2.25
N ALA A 149 18.61 -1.31 -1.16
CA ALA A 149 19.34 -0.05 -1.15
C ALA A 149 20.83 -0.21 -1.44
N ALA A 150 21.47 -1.23 -0.86
CA ALA A 150 22.88 -1.54 -1.09
C ALA A 150 23.15 -1.88 -2.56
N ALA A 151 22.30 -2.73 -3.16
CA ALA A 151 22.43 -3.08 -4.57
C ALA A 151 22.24 -1.87 -5.51
N LEU A 152 21.29 -0.98 -5.22
CA LEU A 152 21.09 0.25 -6.00
C LEU A 152 22.22 1.26 -5.82
N ARG A 153 22.80 1.35 -4.61
CA ARG A 153 24.01 2.15 -4.36
C ARG A 153 25.18 1.64 -5.19
N GLU A 154 25.43 0.34 -5.17
CA GLU A 154 26.55 -0.28 -5.89
C GLU A 154 26.41 -0.10 -7.41
N ARG A 155 25.23 -0.37 -7.96
CA ARG A 155 25.02 -0.43 -9.43
C ARG A 155 24.67 0.91 -10.06
N HIS A 156 24.04 1.82 -9.31
CA HIS A 156 23.53 3.10 -9.83
C HIS A 156 23.93 4.31 -8.98
N ARG A 157 24.74 4.13 -7.94
CA ARG A 157 25.14 5.21 -7.00
C ARG A 157 23.95 5.91 -6.34
N LEU A 158 22.81 5.20 -6.24
CA LEU A 158 21.57 5.75 -5.71
C LEU A 158 21.61 5.79 -4.18
N ASP A 159 21.32 6.96 -3.62
CA ASP A 159 21.26 7.17 -2.17
C ASP A 159 20.05 6.47 -1.54
N ARG A 160 20.19 5.98 -0.29
CA ARG A 160 19.10 5.32 0.44
C ARG A 160 17.86 6.20 0.54
N SER A 161 18.05 7.53 0.64
CA SER A 161 16.98 8.54 0.69
C SER A 161 16.15 8.63 -0.60
N ARG A 162 16.66 8.08 -1.70
CA ARG A 162 15.96 8.01 -3.00
C ARG A 162 15.16 6.73 -3.21
N LEU A 163 15.11 5.84 -2.22
CA LEU A 163 14.40 4.56 -2.30
C LEU A 163 13.27 4.47 -1.27
N ALA A 164 12.08 4.10 -1.72
CA ALA A 164 11.00 3.63 -0.85
C ALA A 164 10.61 2.20 -1.25
N VAL A 165 10.48 1.31 -0.25
CA VAL A 165 9.98 -0.06 -0.42
C VAL A 165 8.74 -0.20 0.44
N CYS A 166 7.60 -0.36 -0.21
CA CYS A 166 6.28 -0.39 0.40
C CYS A 166 5.64 -1.78 0.24
N ALA A 167 4.80 -2.14 1.20
CA ALA A 167 3.97 -3.34 1.13
C ALA A 167 2.50 -2.96 1.01
N THR A 168 1.72 -3.72 0.23
CA THR A 168 0.24 -3.55 0.15
C THR A 168 -0.49 -3.94 1.44
N HIS A 169 0.21 -4.57 2.38
CA HIS A 169 -0.35 -5.11 3.61
C HIS A 169 -1.34 -6.27 3.39
N THR A 170 -1.08 -7.14 2.41
CA THR A 170 -1.89 -8.34 2.20
C THR A 170 -1.62 -9.41 3.27
N HIS A 171 -2.68 -9.96 3.85
CA HIS A 171 -2.64 -11.03 4.88
C HIS A 171 -2.61 -12.45 4.28
N THR A 172 -2.47 -12.56 2.96
CA THR A 172 -2.43 -13.84 2.24
C THR A 172 -1.14 -14.03 1.44
N GLY A 173 -0.13 -13.20 1.71
CA GLY A 173 1.24 -13.39 1.21
C GLY A 173 2.11 -14.23 2.14
N PRO A 174 3.29 -14.67 1.66
CA PRO A 174 4.24 -15.45 2.47
C PRO A 174 4.79 -14.67 3.66
N ALA A 175 5.17 -15.41 4.70
CA ALA A 175 5.99 -14.88 5.78
C ALA A 175 7.43 -14.62 5.29
N LEU A 176 8.06 -13.60 5.87
CA LEU A 176 9.46 -13.28 5.64
C LEU A 176 10.24 -13.51 6.93
N ALA A 177 11.51 -13.91 6.80
CA ALA A 177 12.38 -14.16 7.95
C ALA A 177 12.64 -12.88 8.76
N ASP A 178 12.61 -11.72 8.10
CA ASP A 178 12.96 -10.41 8.67
C ASP A 178 11.73 -9.50 8.90
N ALA A 179 10.51 -10.00 8.76
CA ALA A 179 9.29 -9.22 8.96
C ALA A 179 8.32 -9.93 9.92
N ILE A 180 7.97 -9.25 11.01
CA ILE A 180 7.00 -9.72 12.02
C ILE A 180 7.38 -11.10 12.62
N PRO A 181 8.63 -11.30 13.09
CA PRO A 181 9.16 -12.63 13.44
C PRO A 181 8.40 -13.32 14.58
N PHE A 182 7.77 -12.57 15.48
CA PHE A 182 7.06 -13.10 16.66
C PHE A 182 5.58 -13.39 16.42
N MET A 183 5.06 -13.18 15.20
CA MET A 183 3.63 -13.30 14.90
C MET A 183 3.04 -14.66 15.25
N PHE A 184 3.81 -15.75 15.13
CA PHE A 184 3.30 -17.11 15.34
C PHE A 184 3.18 -17.52 16.80
N SER A 185 3.75 -16.72 17.73
CA SER A 185 3.75 -16.99 19.19
C SER A 185 4.27 -18.38 19.59
N LYS A 186 5.08 -18.98 18.73
CA LYS A 186 5.80 -20.23 18.93
C LYS A 186 6.94 -20.30 17.94
N ASP A 187 7.91 -21.13 18.24
CA ASP A 187 8.93 -21.50 17.27
C ASP A 187 8.29 -22.29 16.13
N LEU A 188 8.70 -21.99 14.90
CA LEU A 188 8.32 -22.78 13.74
C LEU A 188 9.18 -24.03 13.64
N PRO A 189 8.66 -25.13 13.08
CA PRO A 189 9.50 -26.25 12.66
C PRO A 189 10.66 -25.76 11.78
N ALA A 190 11.86 -26.34 11.95
CA ALA A 190 13.06 -25.92 11.25
C ALA A 190 12.87 -25.85 9.73
N GLU A 191 12.18 -26.82 9.15
CA GLU A 191 11.90 -26.84 7.71
C GLU A 191 11.02 -25.68 7.23
N GLU A 192 10.04 -25.25 8.03
CA GLU A 192 9.19 -24.09 7.72
C GLU A 192 10.02 -22.80 7.78
N ALA A 193 10.86 -22.65 8.82
CA ALA A 193 11.76 -21.53 8.96
C ALA A 193 12.76 -21.45 7.80
N ASP A 194 13.32 -22.58 7.37
CA ASP A 194 14.24 -22.67 6.24
C ASP A 194 13.55 -22.29 4.91
N ARG A 195 12.30 -22.72 4.69
CA ARG A 195 11.50 -22.31 3.52
C ARG A 195 11.30 -20.79 3.50
N ILE A 196 10.94 -20.20 4.64
CA ILE A 196 10.77 -18.76 4.79
C ILE A 196 12.09 -18.02 4.51
N ALA A 197 13.21 -18.50 5.05
CA ALA A 197 14.53 -17.89 4.85
C ALA A 197 14.95 -17.94 3.37
N ARG A 198 14.80 -19.08 2.70
CA ARG A 198 15.08 -19.22 1.26
C ARG A 198 14.21 -18.27 0.43
N TYR A 199 12.91 -18.23 0.70
CA TYR A 199 12.02 -17.31 -0.01
C TYR A 199 12.40 -15.85 0.23
N THR A 200 12.76 -15.47 1.46
CA THR A 200 13.22 -14.11 1.77
C THR A 200 14.46 -13.72 0.95
N ALA A 201 15.41 -14.64 0.77
CA ALA A 201 16.58 -14.43 -0.08
C ALA A 201 16.19 -14.26 -1.57
N THR A 202 15.31 -15.12 -2.09
CA THR A 202 14.78 -15.00 -3.46
C THR A 202 14.04 -13.67 -3.66
N LEU A 203 13.21 -13.28 -2.70
CA LEU A 203 12.46 -12.03 -2.73
C LEU A 203 13.39 -10.83 -2.82
N ARG A 204 14.47 -10.78 -2.02
CA ARG A 204 15.48 -9.72 -2.09
C ARG A 204 16.03 -9.56 -3.50
N GLY A 205 16.39 -10.68 -4.15
CA GLY A 205 16.82 -10.71 -5.54
C GLY A 205 15.76 -10.15 -6.51
N LYS A 206 14.49 -10.54 -6.32
CA LYS A 206 13.36 -10.06 -7.14
C LYS A 206 13.08 -8.57 -6.97
N LEU A 207 13.19 -8.04 -5.74
CA LEU A 207 13.03 -6.60 -5.49
C LEU A 207 14.17 -5.78 -6.11
N ILE A 208 15.39 -6.31 -6.09
CA ILE A 208 16.53 -5.70 -6.80
C ILE A 208 16.28 -5.74 -8.32
N GLU A 209 15.88 -6.89 -8.86
CA GLU A 209 15.57 -7.08 -10.29
C GLU A 209 14.56 -6.05 -10.79
N VAL A 210 13.41 -5.92 -10.11
CA VAL A 210 12.36 -4.99 -10.55
C VAL A 210 12.77 -3.53 -10.42
N ALA A 211 13.57 -3.17 -9.42
CA ALA A 211 14.10 -1.81 -9.27
C ALA A 211 15.06 -1.45 -10.42
N LEU A 212 15.98 -2.36 -10.75
CA LEU A 212 16.92 -2.18 -11.86
C LEU A 212 16.19 -2.12 -13.21
N ALA A 213 15.17 -2.97 -13.40
CA ALA A 213 14.35 -2.95 -14.60
C ALA A 213 13.60 -1.61 -14.77
N ALA A 214 13.02 -1.05 -13.69
CA ALA A 214 12.38 0.26 -13.74
C ALA A 214 13.37 1.39 -14.03
N LEU A 215 14.59 1.33 -13.46
CA LEU A 215 15.66 2.29 -13.76
C LEU A 215 16.09 2.23 -15.25
N ALA A 216 16.09 1.04 -15.84
CA ALA A 216 16.46 0.82 -17.24
C ALA A 216 15.35 1.21 -18.24
N ASP A 217 14.07 1.03 -17.90
CA ASP A 217 12.92 1.41 -18.75
C ASP A 217 12.59 2.92 -18.70
N ARG A 218 13.48 3.74 -18.15
CA ARG A 218 13.23 5.17 -18.04
C ARG A 218 13.18 5.87 -19.40
N LYS A 219 12.03 6.45 -19.71
CA LYS A 219 11.75 7.17 -20.96
C LYS A 219 11.04 8.51 -20.69
N PRO A 220 11.08 9.48 -21.63
CA PRO A 220 10.36 10.73 -21.48
C PRO A 220 8.87 10.49 -21.25
N ALA A 221 8.33 11.06 -20.18
CA ALA A 221 6.93 10.97 -19.79
C ALA A 221 6.46 12.26 -19.11
N ARG A 222 5.15 12.42 -18.99
CA ARG A 222 4.53 13.49 -18.22
C ARG A 222 3.80 12.87 -17.04
N LEU A 223 3.96 13.48 -15.87
CA LEU A 223 3.26 13.09 -14.66
C LEU A 223 2.00 13.93 -14.49
N ALA A 224 0.92 13.30 -14.07
CA ALA A 224 -0.29 13.95 -13.61
C ALA A 224 -0.60 13.49 -12.18
N TRP A 225 -1.13 14.39 -11.37
CA TRP A 225 -1.61 14.08 -10.03
C TRP A 225 -3.09 14.41 -9.95
N GLY A 226 -3.83 13.57 -9.24
CA GLY A 226 -5.24 13.80 -8.93
C GLY A 226 -5.61 13.17 -7.60
N GLU A 227 -6.78 13.53 -7.11
CA GLU A 227 -7.31 13.05 -5.86
C GLU A 227 -8.79 12.68 -6.06
N GLY A 228 -9.19 11.55 -5.49
CA GLY A 228 -10.56 11.07 -5.48
C GLY A 228 -10.99 10.63 -4.08
N LYS A 229 -12.15 9.99 -4.01
CA LYS A 229 -12.72 9.47 -2.75
C LYS A 229 -13.17 8.03 -2.92
N VAL A 230 -12.93 7.19 -1.90
CA VAL A 230 -13.42 5.81 -1.82
C VAL A 230 -14.05 5.50 -0.47
N ASP A 231 -15.27 4.94 -0.48
CA ASP A 231 -16.11 4.82 0.72
C ASP A 231 -16.14 3.41 1.36
N PHE A 232 -15.32 2.46 0.88
CA PHE A 232 -15.39 1.07 1.34
C PHE A 232 -14.66 0.80 2.67
N ALA A 233 -13.77 1.69 3.10
CA ALA A 233 -13.04 1.53 4.36
C ALA A 233 -13.88 2.00 5.55
N THR A 234 -13.74 1.35 6.70
CA THR A 234 -14.43 1.71 7.95
C THR A 234 -13.51 1.53 9.15
N GLN A 235 -13.68 2.35 10.18
CA GLN A 235 -13.04 2.10 11.46
C GLN A 235 -13.54 0.77 12.01
N ARG A 236 -12.61 -0.09 12.44
CA ARG A 236 -12.91 -1.42 12.96
C ARG A 236 -12.79 -1.56 14.47
N ARG A 237 -12.34 -0.52 15.18
CA ARG A 237 -12.12 -0.54 16.63
C ARG A 237 -13.29 0.12 17.36
N THR A 238 -14.04 -0.66 18.13
CA THR A 238 -15.10 -0.15 19.00
C THR A 238 -14.47 0.38 20.29
N VAL A 239 -14.66 1.68 20.56
CA VAL A 239 -14.15 2.37 21.76
C VAL A 239 -15.34 3.02 22.47
N VAL A 240 -15.50 2.71 23.76
CA VAL A 240 -16.55 3.26 24.63
C VAL A 240 -15.88 3.82 25.88
N ASP A 241 -16.13 5.09 26.21
CA ASP A 241 -15.51 5.81 27.33
C ASP A 241 -13.97 5.72 27.33
N GLY A 242 -13.37 5.86 26.15
CA GLY A 242 -11.92 5.74 25.96
C GLY A 242 -11.35 4.32 26.10
N LYS A 243 -12.21 3.30 26.29
CA LYS A 243 -11.79 1.90 26.45
C LYS A 243 -12.15 1.08 25.21
N TRP A 244 -11.18 0.30 24.73
CA TRP A 244 -11.41 -0.66 23.65
C TRP A 244 -12.37 -1.77 24.09
N LYS A 245 -13.34 -2.10 23.23
CA LYS A 245 -14.41 -3.09 23.49
C LYS A 245 -14.45 -4.24 22.48
N GLY A 246 -13.61 -4.20 21.44
CA GLY A 246 -13.60 -5.25 20.41
C GLY A 246 -13.43 -4.72 19.00
N PHE A 247 -13.61 -5.63 18.04
CA PHE A 247 -13.73 -5.30 16.63
C PHE A 247 -15.20 -5.23 16.23
N GLY A 248 -15.54 -4.26 15.39
CA GLY A 248 -16.89 -4.06 14.86
C GLY A 248 -16.88 -2.96 13.79
N LEU A 249 -17.98 -2.81 13.06
CA LEU A 249 -18.13 -1.70 12.12
C LEU A 249 -18.47 -0.43 12.90
N VAL A 250 -17.64 0.61 12.76
CA VAL A 250 -17.85 1.91 13.39
C VAL A 250 -17.92 2.97 12.27
N PRO A 251 -19.12 3.19 11.67
CA PRO A 251 -19.27 4.10 10.52
C PRO A 251 -18.83 5.54 10.83
N GLU A 252 -19.17 6.03 12.02
CA GLU A 252 -18.81 7.38 12.49
C GLU A 252 -17.37 7.48 13.02
N GLY A 253 -16.60 6.39 12.92
CA GLY A 253 -15.22 6.35 13.37
C GLY A 253 -14.28 7.07 12.38
N PRO A 254 -13.07 7.42 12.82
CA PRO A 254 -12.10 8.07 11.95
C PRO A 254 -11.68 7.15 10.80
N VAL A 255 -11.83 7.62 9.57
CA VAL A 255 -11.41 6.94 8.33
C VAL A 255 -10.88 7.99 7.36
N ASP A 256 -9.78 7.68 6.67
CA ASP A 256 -9.32 8.46 5.53
C ASP A 256 -9.89 7.85 4.25
N HIS A 257 -10.78 8.61 3.60
CA HIS A 257 -11.42 8.22 2.35
C HIS A 257 -10.74 8.82 1.12
N VAL A 258 -9.69 9.61 1.31
CA VAL A 258 -8.96 10.27 0.22
C VAL A 258 -8.13 9.25 -0.54
N LEU A 259 -8.22 9.29 -1.88
CA LEU A 259 -7.45 8.45 -2.79
C LEU A 259 -6.58 9.33 -3.69
N PRO A 260 -5.31 9.59 -3.32
CA PRO A 260 -4.37 10.26 -4.20
C PRO A 260 -3.91 9.31 -5.32
N VAL A 261 -3.78 9.84 -6.54
CA VAL A 261 -3.34 9.09 -7.73
C VAL A 261 -2.24 9.87 -8.43
N LEU A 262 -1.13 9.20 -8.71
CA LEU A 262 -0.09 9.66 -9.62
C LEU A 262 -0.20 8.84 -10.92
N LYS A 263 -0.27 9.53 -12.06
CA LYS A 263 -0.41 8.95 -13.40
C LYS A 263 0.77 9.35 -14.29
#